data_AF-A0A1H5BYJ4-F1
#
_entry.id   AF-A0A1H5BYJ4-F1
#
_cell.length_a   1.000
_cell.length_b   1.000
_cell.length_c   1.000
_cell.angle_alpha   90.00
_cell.angle_beta   90.00
_cell.angle_gamma   90.00
#
_symmetry.space_group_name_H-M   'P 1'
#
loop_
_entity.id
_entity.type
_entity.pdbx_description
1 polymer ?
#
loop_
_entity_poly.entity_id
_entity_poly.type
_entity_poly.pdbx_seq_one_letter_code
_entity_poly.pdbx_strand_id
1 'polypeptide(L)'
;MNKTLFFLIIALIIVGCSFEKSKSANVITSDITNFWKAYDKIQKTSDSIQQMKHLKELFFDKGTIGLKAMMKAKNVTPQEYLKAINRYPKFWKSVRKNTLRTNEFSIKLEEGIEKLRKIYPSLKPAKLYFTISGLMSNGTTLDSLVLIGSELAMADKNTVSSEFLGRMKKNRRIFFDSNPIDNLVLLNVHEYVHTQQNMPVNNLLSKVIREGVAEFVSVKAMGIPSVTPALAYGKLNEKVRQKFEEVMFYGNNTHRWLWSDAPNDFDVRDLGYHIGYELSERYYQQAKNKSDAIKKLIELDYTNEVEIENFVNSTGYFSETLESLYEKFQNKRPYVVAVKQFKNKSEDVRASLNKLTIEFSEPMHQKYMNFDYGPLGEEAVVKFKKMIGYSKDGRSLTFEIEPLQLNKRYQLTVGWGFRNLKGVPLKRYLIDFKTTK
;
A
#
# COMPACT_ATOMS: atom_id res chain seq x y z
N MET A 1 1.34 -17.15 86.22
CA MET A 1 0.56 -16.80 85.01
C MET A 1 1.42 -15.93 84.10
N ASN A 2 1.84 -16.52 82.98
CA ASN A 2 2.15 -15.98 81.65
C ASN A 2 3.01 -14.70 81.43
N LYS A 3 4.20 -15.00 80.89
CA LYS A 3 4.78 -14.50 79.62
C LYS A 3 5.15 -13.03 79.51
N THR A 4 6.46 -12.78 79.64
CA THR A 4 7.13 -11.60 79.08
C THR A 4 8.34 -12.06 78.26
N LEU A 5 8.61 -11.32 77.17
CA LEU A 5 9.83 -11.30 76.36
C LEU A 5 9.89 -12.23 75.12
N PHE A 6 9.39 -11.70 74.00
CA PHE A 6 9.96 -11.95 72.68
C PHE A 6 9.68 -10.72 71.82
N PHE A 7 10.69 -9.91 71.51
CA PHE A 7 10.61 -8.96 70.40
C PHE A 7 11.81 -9.15 69.49
N LEU A 8 11.46 -9.40 68.23
CA LEU A 8 12.24 -9.98 67.16
C LEU A 8 13.11 -8.92 66.47
N ILE A 9 14.33 -9.33 66.13
CA ILE A 9 15.24 -8.64 65.22
C ILE A 9 14.60 -8.56 63.82
N ILE A 10 14.36 -7.35 63.32
CA ILE A 10 13.97 -7.11 61.93
C ILE A 10 15.25 -7.03 61.09
N ALA A 11 15.53 -8.11 60.36
CA ALA A 11 16.57 -8.15 59.34
C ALA A 11 16.06 -7.50 58.04
N LEU A 12 16.78 -6.48 57.57
CA LEU A 12 16.63 -5.93 56.22
C LEU A 12 16.93 -7.04 55.18
N ILE A 13 15.91 -7.44 54.42
CA ILE A 13 16.10 -8.17 53.17
C ILE A 13 15.95 -7.14 52.03
N ILE A 14 17.08 -6.59 51.59
CA ILE A 14 17.15 -5.89 50.30
C ILE A 14 17.21 -6.99 49.24
N VAL A 15 16.06 -7.42 48.74
CA VAL A 15 15.99 -8.27 47.54
C VAL A 15 16.41 -7.40 46.36
N GLY A 16 17.59 -7.67 45.83
CA GLY A 16 17.99 -7.17 44.51
C GLY A 16 17.05 -7.73 43.46
N CYS A 17 16.03 -6.95 43.08
CA CYS A 17 15.28 -7.17 41.85
C CYS A 17 16.24 -6.97 40.68
N SER A 18 16.83 -8.07 40.25
CA SER A 18 17.40 -8.18 38.91
C SER A 18 16.20 -8.03 37.96
N PHE A 19 16.02 -6.87 37.34
CA PHE A 19 15.11 -6.74 36.21
C PHE A 19 15.64 -7.68 35.12
N GLU A 20 15.10 -8.90 35.05
CA GLU A 20 15.17 -9.67 33.81
C GLU A 20 14.59 -8.78 32.73
N LYS A 21 15.42 -8.41 31.75
CA LYS A 21 14.94 -7.72 30.54
C LYS A 21 13.85 -8.61 29.96
N SER A 22 12.60 -8.19 30.16
CA SER A 22 11.42 -8.81 29.57
C SER A 22 11.73 -9.13 28.11
N LYS A 23 11.78 -10.42 27.80
CA LYS A 23 11.93 -10.88 26.43
C LYS A 23 10.68 -10.38 25.71
N SER A 24 10.85 -9.40 24.83
CA SER A 24 9.78 -8.83 24.01
C SER A 24 8.93 -9.95 23.42
N ALA A 25 7.67 -10.04 23.86
CA ALA A 25 6.77 -11.13 23.50
C ALA A 25 6.25 -10.96 22.06
N ASN A 26 6.21 -9.72 21.57
CA ASN A 26 5.63 -9.37 20.28
C ASN A 26 6.68 -9.14 19.19
N VAL A 27 7.96 -8.95 19.53
CA VAL A 27 9.03 -8.66 18.54
C VAL A 27 10.03 -9.81 18.45
N ILE A 28 10.13 -10.41 17.27
CA ILE A 28 10.95 -11.59 16.99
C ILE A 28 12.17 -11.18 16.16
N THR A 29 13.37 -11.55 16.61
CA THR A 29 14.65 -11.14 16.00
C THR A 29 15.53 -12.30 15.53
N SER A 30 15.09 -13.55 15.72
CA SER A 30 15.93 -14.74 15.49
C SER A 30 16.42 -14.89 14.05
N ASP A 31 15.65 -14.40 13.07
CA ASP A 31 16.03 -14.48 11.65
C ASP A 31 17.31 -13.70 11.33
N ILE A 32 17.59 -12.62 12.06
CA ILE A 32 18.82 -11.83 11.89
C ILE A 32 20.05 -12.62 12.30
N THR A 33 19.95 -13.32 13.44
CA THR A 33 21.02 -14.20 13.91
C THR A 33 21.24 -15.36 12.92
N ASN A 34 20.16 -15.96 12.44
CA ASN A 34 20.21 -17.06 11.48
C ASN A 34 20.82 -16.62 10.15
N PHE A 35 20.45 -15.45 9.64
CA PHE A 35 21.02 -14.88 8.42
C PHE A 35 22.52 -14.66 8.52
N TRP A 36 23.02 -14.03 9.59
CA TRP A 36 24.45 -13.76 9.72
C TRP A 36 25.28 -15.04 9.88
N LYS A 37 24.74 -16.09 10.53
CA LYS A 37 25.36 -17.42 10.55
C LYS A 37 25.47 -18.02 9.15
N ALA A 38 24.40 -17.93 8.35
CA ALA A 38 24.41 -18.39 6.96
C ALA A 38 25.40 -17.58 6.12
N TYR A 39 25.36 -16.25 6.20
CA TYR A 39 26.22 -15.33 5.48
C TYR A 39 27.71 -15.62 5.71
N ASP A 40 28.14 -15.76 6.96
CA ASP A 40 29.54 -16.04 7.30
C ASP A 40 30.03 -17.37 6.73
N LYS A 41 29.14 -18.37 6.64
CA LYS A 41 29.47 -19.66 6.03
C LYS A 41 29.52 -19.55 4.51
N ILE A 42 28.58 -18.84 3.89
CA ILE A 42 28.52 -18.60 2.44
C ILE A 42 29.77 -17.87 1.95
N GLN A 43 30.23 -16.83 2.64
CA GLN A 43 31.41 -16.05 2.26
C GLN A 43 32.72 -16.86 2.30
N LYS A 44 32.75 -18.01 3.00
CA LYS A 44 33.90 -18.92 3.07
C LYS A 44 33.80 -20.10 2.10
N THR A 45 32.73 -20.17 1.31
CA THR A 45 32.43 -21.30 0.42
C THR A 45 32.40 -20.78 -1.03
N SER A 46 33.18 -21.39 -1.93
CA SER A 46 33.18 -21.00 -3.35
C SER A 46 32.12 -21.74 -4.18
N ASP A 47 31.78 -22.98 -3.79
CA ASP A 47 30.79 -23.82 -4.49
C ASP A 47 29.36 -23.30 -4.26
N SER A 48 28.65 -22.95 -5.34
CA SER A 48 27.31 -22.37 -5.27
C SER A 48 26.24 -23.32 -4.74
N ILE A 49 26.40 -24.63 -4.94
CA ILE A 49 25.47 -25.66 -4.43
C ILE A 49 25.62 -25.74 -2.90
N GLN A 50 26.86 -25.75 -2.40
CA GLN A 50 27.15 -25.70 -0.97
C GLN A 50 26.71 -24.38 -0.33
N GLN A 51 26.91 -23.25 -1.01
CA GLN A 51 26.38 -21.96 -0.54
C GLN A 51 24.85 -22.00 -0.39
N MET A 52 24.14 -22.53 -1.38
CA MET A 52 22.69 -22.68 -1.31
C MET A 52 22.27 -23.62 -0.17
N LYS A 53 22.99 -24.74 0.02
CA LYS A 53 22.76 -25.65 1.14
C LYS A 53 22.90 -24.94 2.49
N HIS A 54 23.98 -24.16 2.67
CA HIS A 54 24.16 -23.36 3.90
C HIS A 54 23.06 -22.33 4.10
N LEU A 55 22.65 -21.63 3.04
CA LEU A 55 21.55 -20.67 3.12
C LEU A 55 20.23 -21.35 3.54
N LYS A 56 19.94 -22.52 2.96
CA LYS A 56 18.76 -23.31 3.32
C LYS A 56 18.79 -23.76 4.78
N GLU A 57 19.82 -24.50 5.18
CA GLU A 57 19.89 -25.15 6.50
C GLU A 57 20.04 -24.16 7.67
N LEU A 58 20.75 -23.05 7.44
CA LEU A 58 21.06 -22.09 8.51
C LEU A 58 20.07 -20.93 8.59
N PHE A 59 19.40 -20.59 7.48
CA PHE A 59 18.48 -19.45 7.44
C PHE A 59 17.04 -19.85 7.12
N PHE A 60 16.76 -20.50 5.99
CA PHE A 60 15.37 -20.76 5.59
C PHE A 60 14.67 -21.86 6.41
N ASP A 61 15.34 -22.99 6.67
CA ASP A 61 14.76 -24.09 7.45
C ASP A 61 14.54 -23.69 8.92
N LYS A 62 15.38 -22.77 9.42
CA LYS A 62 15.28 -22.16 10.75
C LYS A 62 14.48 -20.85 10.77
N GLY A 63 13.94 -20.47 9.62
CA GLY A 63 13.24 -19.21 9.41
C GLY A 63 11.94 -19.15 10.20
N THR A 64 11.67 -18.00 10.81
CA THR A 64 10.40 -17.78 11.49
C THR A 64 9.23 -17.74 10.52
N ILE A 65 8.00 -17.74 11.05
CA ILE A 65 6.81 -17.47 10.24
C ILE A 65 6.89 -16.10 9.55
N GLY A 66 7.56 -15.12 10.15
CA GLY A 66 7.77 -13.80 9.55
C GLY A 66 8.66 -13.84 8.31
N LEU A 67 9.76 -14.60 8.34
CA LEU A 67 10.59 -14.78 7.15
C LEU A 67 9.81 -15.44 6.01
N LYS A 68 9.05 -16.51 6.33
CA LYS A 68 8.22 -17.21 5.33
C LYS A 68 7.14 -16.28 4.75
N ALA A 69 6.52 -15.47 5.61
CA ALA A 69 5.53 -14.47 5.20
C ALA A 69 6.15 -13.36 4.33
N MET A 70 7.36 -12.89 4.66
CA MET A 70 8.09 -11.89 3.86
C MET A 70 8.39 -12.42 2.46
N MET A 71 8.88 -13.67 2.39
CA MET A 71 9.15 -14.33 1.11
C MET A 71 7.89 -14.45 0.24
N LYS A 72 6.75 -14.83 0.85
CA LYS A 72 5.45 -14.89 0.17
C LYS A 72 4.99 -13.51 -0.30
N ALA A 73 5.03 -12.50 0.57
CA ALA A 73 4.55 -11.15 0.28
C ALA A 73 5.36 -10.45 -0.81
N LYS A 74 6.65 -10.77 -0.95
CA LYS A 74 7.55 -10.19 -1.96
C LYS A 74 7.85 -11.11 -3.14
N ASN A 75 7.24 -12.30 -3.16
CA ASN A 75 7.45 -13.32 -4.18
C ASN A 75 8.94 -13.58 -4.48
N VAL A 76 9.74 -13.71 -3.42
CA VAL A 76 11.21 -13.85 -3.51
C VAL A 76 11.64 -15.28 -3.21
N THR A 77 12.57 -15.77 -4.03
CA THR A 77 13.08 -17.14 -4.01
C THR A 77 14.43 -17.26 -3.27
N PRO A 78 14.77 -18.44 -2.73
CA PRO A 78 16.10 -18.70 -2.14
C PRO A 78 17.28 -18.32 -3.07
N GLN A 79 17.14 -18.54 -4.37
CA GLN A 79 18.13 -18.24 -5.41
C GLN A 79 18.38 -16.73 -5.50
N GLU A 80 17.34 -15.92 -5.40
CA GLU A 80 17.46 -14.46 -5.41
C GLU A 80 18.17 -13.93 -4.16
N TYR A 81 17.95 -14.54 -2.99
CA TYR A 81 18.73 -14.23 -1.79
C TYR A 81 20.21 -14.52 -1.98
N LEU A 82 20.56 -15.72 -2.45
CA LEU A 82 21.96 -16.08 -2.66
C LEU A 82 22.63 -15.15 -3.68
N LYS A 83 21.92 -14.82 -4.77
CA LYS A 83 22.38 -13.86 -5.76
C LYS A 83 22.62 -12.48 -5.15
N ALA A 84 21.72 -12.00 -4.29
CA ALA A 84 21.89 -10.72 -3.59
C ALA A 84 23.08 -10.74 -2.61
N ILE A 85 23.27 -11.84 -1.86
CA ILE A 85 24.41 -12.04 -0.95
C ILE A 85 25.73 -11.93 -1.71
N ASN A 86 25.87 -12.67 -2.81
CA ASN A 86 27.10 -12.74 -3.57
C ASN A 86 27.38 -11.47 -4.38
N ARG A 87 26.34 -10.75 -4.83
CA ARG A 87 26.48 -9.57 -5.68
C ARG A 87 26.87 -8.30 -4.93
N TYR A 88 26.51 -8.19 -3.64
CA TYR A 88 26.67 -6.95 -2.88
C TYR A 88 27.42 -7.11 -1.53
N PRO A 89 28.62 -7.72 -1.51
CA PRO A 89 29.33 -8.01 -0.26
C PRO A 89 29.71 -6.76 0.56
N LYS A 90 30.04 -5.63 -0.08
CA LYS A 90 30.32 -4.37 0.66
C LYS A 90 29.07 -3.81 1.30
N PHE A 91 27.92 -3.88 0.61
CA PHE A 91 26.63 -3.50 1.20
C PHE A 91 26.33 -4.36 2.45
N TRP A 92 26.38 -5.69 2.34
CA TRP A 92 26.07 -6.57 3.46
C TRP A 92 27.00 -6.32 4.65
N LYS A 93 28.31 -6.18 4.40
CA LYS A 93 29.27 -5.82 5.44
C LYS A 93 28.89 -4.51 6.14
N SER A 94 28.42 -3.50 5.39
CA SER A 94 28.06 -2.19 5.95
C SER A 94 26.81 -2.21 6.84
N VAL A 95 25.80 -3.02 6.52
CA VAL A 95 24.53 -3.08 7.29
C VAL A 95 24.59 -4.02 8.49
N ARG A 96 25.63 -4.86 8.60
CA ARG A 96 25.76 -5.87 9.66
C ARG A 96 25.68 -5.29 11.07
N LYS A 97 26.45 -4.23 11.33
CA LYS A 97 26.46 -3.58 12.65
C LYS A 97 25.07 -3.10 13.05
N ASN A 98 24.34 -2.51 12.11
CA ASN A 98 23.01 -1.98 12.37
C ASN A 98 21.98 -3.09 12.57
N THR A 99 21.95 -4.08 11.67
CA THR A 99 21.01 -5.21 11.79
C THR A 99 21.23 -6.01 13.07
N LEU A 100 22.45 -6.13 13.60
CA LEU A 100 22.67 -6.82 14.88
C LEU A 100 22.13 -6.05 16.12
N ARG A 101 21.65 -4.81 15.96
CA ARG A 101 21.03 -4.02 17.03
C ARG A 101 19.53 -4.30 17.19
N THR A 102 18.97 -5.33 16.55
CA THR A 102 17.53 -5.60 16.62
C THR A 102 16.99 -5.73 18.04
N ASN A 103 17.77 -6.28 18.99
CA ASN A 103 17.33 -6.38 20.39
C ASN A 103 17.16 -5.00 21.05
N GLU A 104 17.97 -4.01 20.68
CA GLU A 104 17.79 -2.61 21.13
C GLU A 104 16.47 -2.05 20.59
N PHE A 105 16.19 -2.27 19.31
CA PHE A 105 14.96 -1.79 18.68
C PHE A 105 13.73 -2.57 19.10
N SER A 106 13.84 -3.85 19.47
CA SER A 106 12.73 -4.63 20.04
C SER A 106 12.17 -3.98 21.28
N ILE A 107 13.02 -3.46 22.17
CA ILE A 107 12.59 -2.76 23.38
C ILE A 107 11.82 -1.49 23.00
N LYS A 108 12.39 -0.67 22.11
CA LYS A 108 11.77 0.58 21.64
C LYS A 108 10.44 0.34 20.91
N LEU A 109 10.33 -0.77 20.19
CA LEU A 109 9.10 -1.16 19.49
C LEU A 109 8.01 -1.58 20.46
N GLU A 110 8.32 -2.39 21.49
CA GLU A 110 7.35 -2.72 22.54
C GLU A 110 6.89 -1.46 23.28
N GLU A 111 7.80 -0.53 23.59
CA GLU A 111 7.42 0.77 24.15
C GLU A 111 6.45 1.54 23.24
N GLY A 112 6.68 1.51 21.93
CA GLY A 112 5.78 2.12 20.95
C GLY A 112 4.41 1.45 20.87
N ILE A 113 4.36 0.11 20.94
CA ILE A 113 3.11 -0.67 20.97
C ILE A 113 2.33 -0.36 22.25
N GLU A 114 3.00 -0.23 23.39
CA GLU A 114 2.34 0.13 24.66
C GLU A 114 1.85 1.57 24.67
N LYS A 115 2.58 2.51 24.03
CA LYS A 115 2.07 3.86 23.77
C LYS A 115 0.81 3.84 22.90
N LEU A 116 0.79 3.02 21.85
CA LEU A 116 -0.40 2.85 21.01
C LEU A 116 -1.57 2.25 21.80
N ARG A 117 -1.32 1.23 22.63
CA ARG A 117 -2.33 0.60 23.49
C ARG A 117 -2.97 1.61 24.45
N LYS A 118 -2.21 2.59 24.96
CA LYS A 118 -2.75 3.63 25.85
C LYS A 118 -3.80 4.51 25.17
N ILE A 119 -3.64 4.82 23.87
CA ILE A 119 -4.60 5.64 23.13
C ILE A 119 -5.69 4.82 22.41
N TYR A 120 -5.50 3.50 22.32
CA TYR A 120 -6.43 2.55 21.72
C TYR A 120 -6.47 1.24 22.54
N PRO A 121 -7.23 1.18 23.64
CA PRO A 121 -7.22 0.04 24.57
C PRO A 121 -7.64 -1.31 23.95
N SER A 122 -8.43 -1.31 22.87
CA SER A 122 -8.84 -2.51 22.14
C SER A 122 -7.78 -3.06 21.17
N LEU A 123 -6.52 -2.59 21.27
CA LEU A 123 -5.41 -3.02 20.43
C LEU A 123 -5.22 -4.54 20.43
N LYS A 124 -5.44 -5.15 19.27
CA LYS A 124 -5.29 -6.59 19.06
C LYS A 124 -3.79 -6.95 19.03
N PRO A 125 -3.38 -8.09 19.62
CA PRO A 125 -2.01 -8.56 19.51
C PRO A 125 -1.61 -8.82 18.05
N ALA A 126 -0.47 -8.28 17.65
CA ALA A 126 0.18 -8.54 16.37
C ALA A 126 1.68 -8.74 16.63
N LYS A 127 2.35 -9.46 15.74
CA LYS A 127 3.76 -9.81 15.90
C LYS A 127 4.62 -9.09 14.87
N LEU A 128 5.74 -8.54 15.33
CA LEU A 128 6.75 -7.88 14.51
C LEU A 128 7.92 -8.83 14.31
N TYR A 129 8.38 -8.95 13.07
CA TYR A 129 9.48 -9.81 12.71
C TYR A 129 10.60 -9.00 12.06
N PHE A 130 11.74 -8.95 12.73
CA PHE A 130 12.98 -8.55 12.09
C PHE A 130 13.47 -9.69 11.22
N THR A 131 13.36 -9.49 9.91
CA THR A 131 13.76 -10.45 8.87
C THR A 131 14.87 -9.85 7.99
N ILE A 132 15.32 -10.62 6.99
CA ILE A 132 16.07 -10.11 5.85
C ILE A 132 15.23 -10.36 4.61
N SER A 133 15.01 -9.35 3.77
CA SER A 133 14.10 -9.44 2.61
C SER A 133 14.80 -9.76 1.29
N GLY A 134 16.14 -9.85 1.29
CA GLY A 134 16.90 -9.99 0.05
C GLY A 134 16.90 -8.72 -0.80
N LEU A 135 16.86 -7.55 -0.16
CA LEU A 135 16.78 -6.21 -0.78
C LEU A 135 15.43 -5.84 -1.42
N MET A 136 14.37 -6.59 -1.12
CA MET A 136 13.05 -6.41 -1.74
C MET A 136 12.15 -5.41 -1.02
N SER A 137 12.24 -5.27 0.30
CA SER A 137 11.38 -4.37 1.09
C SER A 137 12.10 -3.88 2.34
N ASN A 138 11.84 -2.65 2.78
CA ASN A 138 12.18 -2.17 4.12
C ASN A 138 11.11 -2.55 5.15
N GLY A 139 9.85 -2.62 4.75
CA GLY A 139 8.74 -3.08 5.59
C GLY A 139 7.59 -3.57 4.73
N THR A 140 6.71 -4.39 5.29
CA THR A 140 5.41 -4.76 4.72
C THR A 140 4.56 -5.40 5.83
N THR A 141 3.27 -5.56 5.58
CA THR A 141 2.40 -6.40 6.42
C THR A 141 1.87 -7.60 5.64
N LEU A 142 1.51 -8.66 6.36
CA LEU A 142 0.70 -9.77 5.84
C LEU A 142 -0.17 -10.27 7.00
N ASP A 143 -1.49 -10.16 6.85
CA ASP A 143 -2.47 -10.43 7.91
C ASP A 143 -2.13 -9.64 9.20
N SER A 144 -1.87 -10.33 10.31
CA SER A 144 -1.46 -9.74 11.60
C SER A 144 0.05 -9.68 11.81
N LEU A 145 0.84 -9.89 10.75
CA LEU A 145 2.30 -9.90 10.80
C LEU A 145 2.87 -8.59 10.24
N VAL A 146 3.69 -7.91 11.03
CA VAL A 146 4.53 -6.80 10.58
C VAL A 146 5.91 -7.36 10.26
N LEU A 147 6.37 -7.15 9.03
CA LEU A 147 7.54 -7.81 8.47
C LEU A 147 8.58 -6.76 8.10
N ILE A 148 9.69 -6.75 8.83
CA ILE A 148 10.76 -5.75 8.70
C ILE A 148 11.88 -6.34 7.86
N GLY A 149 12.15 -5.73 6.70
CA GLY A 149 13.33 -6.05 5.90
C GLY A 149 14.52 -5.26 6.43
N SER A 150 15.19 -5.84 7.42
CA SER A 150 16.10 -5.12 8.32
C SER A 150 17.32 -4.56 7.60
N GLU A 151 17.76 -5.20 6.53
CA GLU A 151 18.90 -4.73 5.73
C GLU A 151 18.64 -3.39 5.05
N LEU A 152 17.38 -3.04 4.79
CA LEU A 152 16.98 -1.74 4.23
C LEU A 152 16.45 -0.81 5.32
N ALA A 153 15.60 -1.31 6.21
CA ALA A 153 14.98 -0.49 7.27
C ALA A 153 15.99 0.05 8.29
N MET A 154 17.09 -0.68 8.50
CA MET A 154 18.15 -0.31 9.43
C MET A 154 19.39 0.23 8.70
N ALA A 155 19.25 0.61 7.44
CA ALA A 155 20.30 1.34 6.73
C ALA A 155 20.44 2.77 7.27
N ASP A 156 21.60 3.36 7.04
CA ASP A 156 21.96 4.72 7.43
C ASP A 156 22.87 5.37 6.37
N LYS A 157 23.28 6.62 6.58
CA LYS A 157 24.16 7.34 5.66
C LYS A 157 25.49 6.63 5.40
N ASN A 158 25.97 5.80 6.33
CA ASN A 158 27.22 5.03 6.18
C ASN A 158 27.03 3.72 5.41
N THR A 159 25.78 3.35 5.10
CA THR A 159 25.47 2.15 4.33
C THR A 159 26.00 2.28 2.90
N VAL A 160 26.72 1.26 2.45
CA VAL A 160 27.44 1.26 1.18
C VAL A 160 26.50 0.94 0.03
N SER A 161 26.42 1.84 -0.96
CA SER A 161 25.64 1.65 -2.19
C SER A 161 26.48 1.54 -3.46
N SER A 162 27.81 1.44 -3.35
CA SER A 162 28.72 1.52 -4.50
C SER A 162 28.63 0.35 -5.48
N GLU A 163 28.17 -0.82 -5.01
CA GLU A 163 28.02 -2.05 -5.81
C GLU A 163 26.69 -2.10 -6.60
N PHE A 164 25.74 -1.21 -6.27
CA PHE A 164 24.49 -1.06 -7.02
C PHE A 164 24.77 -0.28 -8.32
N LEU A 165 23.95 -0.47 -9.36
CA LEU A 165 24.13 0.18 -10.67
C LEU A 165 22.94 1.07 -11.05
N GLY A 166 23.21 2.05 -11.93
CA GLY A 166 22.20 2.91 -12.56
C GLY A 166 21.24 3.58 -11.57
N ARG A 167 19.94 3.56 -11.90
CA ARG A 167 18.88 4.15 -11.09
C ARG A 167 18.82 3.57 -9.67
N MET A 168 19.08 2.28 -9.51
CA MET A 168 19.06 1.63 -8.21
C MET A 168 20.12 2.20 -7.28
N LYS A 169 21.35 2.46 -7.77
CA LYS A 169 22.40 3.13 -6.98
C LYS A 169 21.95 4.49 -6.48
N LYS A 170 21.40 5.32 -7.38
CA LYS A 170 20.93 6.67 -7.07
C LYS A 170 19.82 6.62 -6.01
N ASN A 171 18.80 5.79 -6.22
CA ASN A 171 17.67 5.69 -5.30
C ASN A 171 18.10 5.14 -3.93
N ARG A 172 18.99 4.15 -3.88
CA ARG A 172 19.55 3.64 -2.62
C ARG A 172 20.36 4.69 -1.88
N ARG A 173 21.17 5.48 -2.59
CA ARG A 173 21.95 6.57 -1.97
C ARG A 173 21.03 7.60 -1.32
N ILE A 174 20.03 8.09 -2.05
CA ILE A 174 19.02 9.03 -1.52
C ILE A 174 18.34 8.44 -0.28
N PHE A 175 17.89 7.18 -0.36
CA PHE A 175 17.24 6.50 0.76
C PHE A 175 18.16 6.28 1.97
N PHE A 176 19.43 5.93 1.76
CA PHE A 176 20.37 5.72 2.87
C PHE A 176 20.79 7.04 3.52
N ASP A 177 20.94 8.12 2.73
CA ASP A 177 21.26 9.45 3.24
C ASP A 177 20.17 10.03 4.15
N SER A 178 18.92 9.57 4.01
CA SER A 178 17.82 9.95 4.91
C SER A 178 17.80 9.20 6.25
N ASN A 179 18.85 8.42 6.56
CA ASN A 179 18.98 7.59 7.78
C ASN A 179 17.70 6.80 8.15
N PRO A 180 17.26 5.82 7.33
CA PRO A 180 16.06 5.02 7.60
C PRO A 180 15.97 4.43 9.01
N ILE A 181 17.12 4.05 9.57
CA ILE A 181 17.23 3.50 10.92
C ILE A 181 16.67 4.42 12.02
N ASP A 182 16.75 5.74 11.85
CA ASP A 182 16.30 6.71 12.86
C ASP A 182 14.77 6.71 12.97
N ASN A 183 14.08 6.29 11.90
CA ASN A 183 12.62 6.31 11.78
C ASN A 183 11.99 4.93 11.98
N LEU A 184 12.83 3.91 12.24
CA LEU A 184 12.42 2.51 12.29
C LEU A 184 11.26 2.28 13.27
N VAL A 185 11.30 2.90 14.45
CA VAL A 185 10.27 2.68 15.48
C VAL A 185 8.94 3.29 15.05
N LEU A 186 8.93 4.55 14.60
CA LEU A 186 7.71 5.21 14.14
C LEU A 186 7.07 4.47 12.97
N LEU A 187 7.89 4.11 11.97
CA LEU A 187 7.44 3.34 10.81
C LEU A 187 6.78 2.02 11.22
N ASN A 188 7.36 1.30 12.18
CA ASN A 188 6.78 0.01 12.57
C ASN A 188 5.57 0.14 13.50
N VAL A 189 5.42 1.26 14.22
CA VAL A 189 4.16 1.58 14.89
C VAL A 189 3.08 1.92 13.86
N HIS A 190 3.41 2.64 12.78
CA HIS A 190 2.53 2.84 11.62
C HIS A 190 2.07 1.51 11.02
N GLU A 191 3.01 0.62 10.70
CA GLU A 191 2.66 -0.72 10.19
C GLU A 191 1.86 -1.55 11.19
N TYR A 192 2.06 -1.35 12.50
CA TYR A 192 1.23 -1.99 13.52
C TYR A 192 -0.21 -1.48 13.50
N VAL A 193 -0.43 -0.17 13.26
CA VAL A 193 -1.80 0.38 13.10
C VAL A 193 -2.50 -0.29 11.92
N HIS A 194 -1.80 -0.56 10.82
CA HIS A 194 -2.35 -1.27 9.66
C HIS A 194 -2.91 -2.65 9.99
N THR A 195 -2.38 -3.35 11.01
CA THR A 195 -2.91 -4.66 11.46
C THR A 195 -4.20 -4.54 12.27
N GLN A 196 -4.58 -3.32 12.65
CA GLN A 196 -5.81 -3.03 13.40
C GLN A 196 -6.94 -2.52 12.50
N GLN A 197 -6.60 -2.03 11.31
CA GLN A 197 -7.53 -1.41 10.38
C GLN A 197 -8.26 -2.43 9.51
N ASN A 198 -9.46 -2.06 9.07
CA ASN A 198 -10.16 -2.76 8.01
C ASN A 198 -9.45 -2.56 6.66
N MET A 199 -9.63 -3.53 5.75
CA MET A 199 -9.10 -3.42 4.40
C MET A 199 -9.88 -2.37 3.61
N PRO A 200 -9.21 -1.49 2.84
CA PRO A 200 -9.90 -0.49 2.06
C PRO A 200 -10.51 -1.12 0.81
N VAL A 201 -11.67 -0.62 0.39
CA VAL A 201 -12.16 -0.87 -0.98
C VAL A 201 -11.16 -0.31 -2.01
N ASN A 202 -11.17 -0.85 -3.23
CA ASN A 202 -10.18 -0.51 -4.25
C ASN A 202 -10.47 0.84 -4.94
N ASN A 203 -10.45 1.94 -4.18
CA ASN A 203 -10.47 3.31 -4.70
C ASN A 203 -9.34 4.14 -4.05
N LEU A 204 -9.03 5.30 -4.62
CA LEU A 204 -7.92 6.14 -4.16
C LEU A 204 -8.21 6.78 -2.79
N LEU A 205 -9.42 7.32 -2.57
CA LEU A 205 -9.80 7.99 -1.32
C LEU A 205 -9.69 7.06 -0.10
N SER A 206 -10.25 5.85 -0.17
CA SER A 206 -10.20 4.88 0.94
C SER A 206 -8.77 4.46 1.27
N LYS A 207 -7.90 4.27 0.27
CA LYS A 207 -6.47 3.98 0.49
C LYS A 207 -5.74 5.15 1.13
N VAL A 208 -6.02 6.37 0.69
CA VAL A 208 -5.47 7.62 1.23
C VAL A 208 -5.87 7.81 2.68
N ILE A 209 -7.14 7.63 3.02
CA ILE A 209 -7.63 7.69 4.39
C ILE A 209 -6.91 6.64 5.24
N ARG A 210 -6.82 5.40 4.76
CA ARG A 210 -6.17 4.31 5.51
C ARG A 210 -4.71 4.61 5.85
N GLU A 211 -3.91 5.02 4.87
CA GLU A 211 -2.51 5.40 5.10
C GLU A 211 -2.37 6.62 6.00
N GLY A 212 -3.23 7.62 5.81
CA GLY A 212 -3.22 8.81 6.65
C GLY A 212 -3.61 8.55 8.10
N VAL A 213 -4.58 7.66 8.35
CA VAL A 213 -4.93 7.22 9.71
C VAL A 213 -3.75 6.52 10.37
N ALA A 214 -3.08 5.60 9.69
CA ALA A 214 -1.92 4.90 10.24
C ALA A 214 -0.79 5.87 10.59
N GLU A 215 -0.53 6.86 9.73
CA GLU A 215 0.49 7.88 9.95
C GLU A 215 0.10 8.80 11.13
N PHE A 216 -1.17 9.23 11.16
CA PHE A 216 -1.69 10.09 12.22
C PHE A 216 -1.67 9.42 13.59
N VAL A 217 -2.22 8.21 13.69
CA VAL A 217 -2.33 7.46 14.95
C VAL A 217 -0.95 7.10 15.48
N SER A 218 -0.01 6.70 14.62
CA SER A 218 1.36 6.39 15.05
C SER A 218 2.09 7.64 15.58
N VAL A 219 1.95 8.79 14.91
CA VAL A 219 2.47 10.09 15.40
C VAL A 219 1.85 10.46 16.76
N LYS A 220 0.53 10.32 16.92
CA LYS A 220 -0.14 10.63 18.19
C LYS A 220 0.27 9.69 19.32
N ALA A 221 0.40 8.39 19.04
CA ALA A 221 0.87 7.41 20.03
C ALA A 221 2.32 7.73 20.46
N MET A 222 3.20 7.98 19.50
CA MET A 222 4.62 8.14 19.76
C MET A 222 4.99 9.50 20.34
N GLY A 223 4.19 10.54 20.07
CA GLY A 223 4.45 11.92 20.49
C GLY A 223 5.59 12.58 19.72
N ILE A 224 5.87 12.12 18.50
CA ILE A 224 6.92 12.63 17.61
C ILE A 224 6.34 12.93 16.23
N PRO A 225 6.84 13.96 15.52
CA PRO A 225 6.31 14.31 14.21
C PRO A 225 6.58 13.22 13.16
N SER A 226 5.73 13.18 12.14
CA SER A 226 6.00 12.38 10.95
C SER A 226 7.28 12.85 10.26
N VAL A 227 8.00 11.89 9.68
CA VAL A 227 9.20 12.13 8.88
C VAL A 227 8.91 12.07 7.38
N THR A 228 7.65 11.84 6.99
CA THR A 228 7.22 11.73 5.60
C THR A 228 7.26 13.12 4.94
N PRO A 229 8.10 13.35 3.90
CA PRO A 229 8.21 14.67 3.25
C PRO A 229 6.89 15.20 2.69
N ALA A 230 5.97 14.30 2.30
CA ALA A 230 4.64 14.63 1.82
C ALA A 230 3.84 15.51 2.79
N LEU A 231 3.92 15.24 4.10
CA LEU A 231 3.16 15.97 5.11
C LEU A 231 3.68 17.41 5.24
N ALA A 232 5.00 17.58 5.31
CA ALA A 232 5.62 18.90 5.38
C ALA A 232 5.32 19.74 4.13
N TYR A 233 5.39 19.13 2.95
CA TYR A 233 5.09 19.82 1.69
C TYR A 233 3.61 20.16 1.56
N GLY A 234 2.72 19.19 1.76
CA GLY A 234 1.28 19.35 1.58
C GLY A 234 0.68 20.39 2.51
N LYS A 235 1.15 20.45 3.77
CA LYS A 235 0.72 21.46 4.75
C LYS A 235 0.94 22.90 4.29
N LEU A 236 1.98 23.13 3.48
CA LEU A 236 2.33 24.45 2.96
C LEU A 236 1.77 24.70 1.55
N ASN A 237 1.08 23.73 0.95
CA ASN A 237 0.67 23.79 -0.45
C ASN A 237 -0.77 23.31 -0.66
N GLU A 238 -1.71 24.25 -0.60
CA GLU A 238 -3.15 23.99 -0.79
C GLU A 238 -3.46 23.37 -2.18
N LYS A 239 -2.61 23.57 -3.18
CA LYS A 239 -2.80 22.97 -4.52
C LYS A 239 -2.82 21.45 -4.45
N VAL A 240 -2.18 20.83 -3.46
CA VAL A 240 -2.24 19.38 -3.24
C VAL A 240 -3.68 18.93 -2.99
N ARG A 241 -4.42 19.60 -2.09
CA ARG A 241 -5.83 19.32 -1.84
C ARG A 241 -6.68 19.54 -3.10
N GLN A 242 -6.53 20.70 -3.75
CA GLN A 242 -7.29 21.05 -4.96
C GLN A 242 -7.10 19.99 -6.05
N LYS A 243 -5.84 19.57 -6.26
CA LYS A 243 -5.54 18.53 -7.23
C LYS A 243 -6.12 17.18 -6.85
N PHE A 244 -6.13 16.84 -5.56
CA PHE A 244 -6.72 15.61 -5.08
C PHE A 244 -8.23 15.56 -5.36
N GLU A 245 -8.96 16.64 -5.06
CA GLU A 245 -10.40 16.75 -5.33
C GLU A 245 -10.76 16.52 -6.80
N GLU A 246 -9.91 16.99 -7.74
CA GLU A 246 -10.11 16.75 -9.17
C GLU A 246 -10.02 15.28 -9.58
N VAL A 247 -9.22 14.49 -8.86
CA VAL A 247 -8.72 13.20 -9.36
C VAL A 247 -8.96 12.01 -8.44
N MET A 248 -9.50 12.21 -7.23
CA MET A 248 -9.69 11.16 -6.23
C MET A 248 -10.63 10.05 -6.68
N PHE A 249 -11.54 10.35 -7.62
CA PHE A 249 -12.45 9.36 -8.21
C PHE A 249 -11.89 8.64 -9.44
N TYR A 250 -10.64 8.88 -9.83
CA TYR A 250 -10.07 8.26 -11.02
C TYR A 250 -9.45 6.92 -10.64
N GLY A 251 -10.00 5.83 -11.17
CA GLY A 251 -9.64 4.45 -10.76
C GLY A 251 -8.14 4.10 -10.83
N ASN A 252 -7.35 4.79 -11.65
CA ASN A 252 -5.93 4.45 -11.89
C ASN A 252 -4.93 5.48 -11.34
N ASN A 253 -5.32 6.27 -10.35
CA ASN A 253 -4.44 7.30 -9.78
C ASN A 253 -3.71 6.88 -8.49
N THR A 254 -3.94 5.67 -7.96
CA THR A 254 -3.28 5.19 -6.72
C THR A 254 -1.77 5.46 -6.74
N HIS A 255 -1.07 5.00 -7.77
CA HIS A 255 0.39 5.15 -7.85
C HIS A 255 0.91 6.58 -8.07
N ARG A 256 0.05 7.55 -8.41
CA ARG A 256 0.46 8.96 -8.46
C ARG A 256 0.44 9.62 -7.08
N TRP A 257 -0.29 9.02 -6.14
CA TRP A 257 -0.52 9.55 -4.80
C TRP A 257 0.09 8.70 -3.70
N LEU A 258 0.33 7.41 -3.95
CA LEU A 258 0.78 6.42 -2.98
C LEU A 258 1.75 5.40 -3.60
N TRP A 259 2.78 5.05 -2.85
CA TRP A 259 3.67 3.89 -3.00
C TRP A 259 4.45 3.80 -4.32
N SER A 260 4.76 4.94 -4.95
CA SER A 260 5.43 4.92 -6.25
C SER A 260 6.22 6.20 -6.56
N ASP A 261 7.16 6.08 -7.50
CA ASP A 261 7.92 7.16 -8.15
C ASP A 261 7.20 7.72 -9.39
N ALA A 262 5.91 7.44 -9.58
CA ALA A 262 5.19 7.94 -10.73
C ALA A 262 5.21 9.47 -10.75
N PRO A 263 5.51 10.11 -11.91
CA PRO A 263 5.46 11.56 -12.02
C PRO A 263 4.09 12.10 -11.61
N ASN A 264 4.12 13.19 -10.85
CA ASN A 264 2.95 13.95 -10.43
C ASN A 264 3.24 15.44 -10.54
N ASP A 265 2.22 16.26 -10.31
CA ASP A 265 2.27 17.72 -10.56
C ASP A 265 3.18 18.48 -9.58
N PHE A 266 3.74 17.81 -8.58
CA PHE A 266 4.46 18.42 -7.46
C PHE A 266 5.88 17.88 -7.26
N ASP A 267 6.29 16.84 -8.00
CA ASP A 267 7.56 16.12 -7.81
C ASP A 267 7.81 15.64 -6.36
N VAL A 268 6.74 15.48 -5.57
CA VAL A 268 6.76 14.94 -4.21
C VAL A 268 5.96 13.66 -4.17
N ARG A 269 6.61 12.58 -3.72
CA ARG A 269 5.98 11.27 -3.61
C ARG A 269 5.00 11.22 -2.45
N ASP A 270 4.08 10.26 -2.52
CA ASP A 270 3.27 9.85 -1.37
C ASP A 270 2.40 10.98 -0.75
N LEU A 271 2.02 11.98 -1.57
CA LEU A 271 1.15 13.09 -1.15
C LEU A 271 -0.22 12.65 -0.63
N GLY A 272 -0.65 11.43 -0.94
CA GLY A 272 -1.83 10.82 -0.33
C GLY A 272 -1.74 10.73 1.19
N TYR A 273 -0.55 10.51 1.76
CA TYR A 273 -0.36 10.49 3.22
C TYR A 273 -0.74 11.83 3.86
N HIS A 274 -0.42 12.96 3.21
CA HIS A 274 -0.79 14.27 3.71
C HIS A 274 -2.31 14.45 3.76
N ILE A 275 -3.01 14.10 2.68
CA ILE A 275 -4.47 14.22 2.60
C ILE A 275 -5.14 13.41 3.72
N GLY A 276 -4.78 12.13 3.84
CA GLY A 276 -5.37 11.26 4.86
C GLY A 276 -5.00 11.69 6.29
N TYR A 277 -3.78 12.20 6.50
CA TYR A 277 -3.34 12.72 7.80
C TYR A 277 -4.15 13.95 8.20
N GLU A 278 -4.37 14.91 7.29
CA GLU A 278 -5.18 16.11 7.54
C GLU A 278 -6.63 15.77 7.87
N LEU A 279 -7.24 14.81 7.14
CA LEU A 279 -8.58 14.31 7.44
C LEU A 279 -8.63 13.72 8.86
N SER A 280 -7.66 12.87 9.20
CA SER A 280 -7.58 12.22 10.51
C SER A 280 -7.35 13.22 11.64
N GLU A 281 -6.46 14.19 11.43
CA GLU A 281 -6.15 15.21 12.42
C GLU A 281 -7.34 16.12 12.68
N ARG A 282 -8.02 16.61 11.64
CA ARG A 282 -9.21 17.45 11.80
C ARG A 282 -10.32 16.74 12.54
N TYR A 283 -10.63 15.50 12.15
CA TYR A 283 -11.61 14.67 12.84
C TYR A 283 -11.25 14.50 14.32
N TYR A 284 -9.99 14.14 14.60
CA TYR A 284 -9.51 14.00 15.97
C TYR A 284 -9.61 15.30 16.77
N GLN A 285 -9.27 16.45 16.18
CA GLN A 285 -9.31 17.74 16.88
C GLN A 285 -10.74 18.19 17.22
N GLN A 286 -11.70 17.96 16.31
CA GLN A 286 -13.11 18.29 16.53
C GLN A 286 -13.78 17.36 17.56
N ALA A 287 -13.29 16.13 17.72
CA ALA A 287 -13.89 15.18 18.65
C ALA A 287 -13.74 15.61 20.11
N LYS A 288 -14.83 15.50 20.88
CA LYS A 288 -14.83 15.74 22.34
C LYS A 288 -14.06 14.65 23.08
N ASN A 289 -14.30 13.38 22.72
CA ASN A 289 -13.57 12.24 23.26
C ASN A 289 -12.47 11.80 22.28
N LYS A 290 -11.21 11.99 22.66
CA LYS A 290 -10.05 11.65 21.83
C LYS A 290 -9.83 10.15 21.68
N SER A 291 -10.18 9.36 22.70
CA SER A 291 -10.08 7.89 22.64
C SER A 291 -11.07 7.32 21.62
N ASP A 292 -12.33 7.80 21.66
CA ASP A 292 -13.35 7.39 20.70
C ASP A 292 -12.99 7.83 19.28
N ALA A 293 -12.34 8.98 19.11
CA ALA A 293 -11.86 9.43 17.82
C ALA A 293 -10.78 8.51 17.24
N ILE A 294 -9.77 8.14 18.03
CA ILE A 294 -8.73 7.20 17.60
C ILE A 294 -9.35 5.85 17.25
N LYS A 295 -10.25 5.34 18.10
CA LYS A 295 -10.97 4.10 17.83
C LYS A 295 -11.72 4.17 16.50
N LYS A 296 -12.51 5.23 16.27
CA LYS A 296 -13.27 5.41 15.03
C LYS A 296 -12.35 5.46 13.80
N LEU A 297 -11.25 6.20 13.86
CA LEU A 297 -10.29 6.30 12.76
C LEU A 297 -9.70 4.93 12.39
N ILE A 298 -9.28 4.15 13.40
CA ILE A 298 -8.71 2.80 13.19
C ILE A 298 -9.77 1.84 12.63
N GLU A 299 -11.00 1.89 13.14
CA GLU A 299 -12.06 0.93 12.85
C GLU A 299 -12.98 1.33 11.68
N LEU A 300 -12.64 2.39 10.91
CA LEU A 300 -13.44 2.84 9.75
C LEU A 300 -13.80 1.66 8.83
N ASP A 301 -15.09 1.52 8.52
CA ASP A 301 -15.57 0.56 7.54
C ASP A 301 -15.54 1.18 6.14
N TYR A 302 -14.51 0.85 5.37
CA TYR A 302 -14.35 1.34 4.00
C TYR A 302 -15.38 0.79 3.01
N THR A 303 -16.15 -0.24 3.37
CA THR A 303 -17.24 -0.78 2.55
C THR A 303 -18.56 -0.02 2.77
N ASN A 304 -18.65 0.77 3.86
CA ASN A 304 -19.79 1.61 4.15
C ASN A 304 -19.57 3.02 3.58
N GLU A 305 -20.09 3.26 2.38
CA GLU A 305 -19.94 4.55 1.67
C GLU A 305 -20.46 5.73 2.49
N VAL A 306 -21.60 5.56 3.16
CA VAL A 306 -22.22 6.61 4.01
C VAL A 306 -21.31 6.96 5.20
N GLU A 307 -20.65 5.97 5.80
CA GLU A 307 -19.70 6.21 6.88
C GLU A 307 -18.48 7.00 6.41
N ILE A 308 -17.89 6.62 5.27
CA ILE A 308 -16.73 7.33 4.71
C ILE A 308 -17.10 8.75 4.30
N GLU A 309 -18.27 8.93 3.69
CA GLU A 309 -18.77 10.25 3.33
C GLU A 309 -18.98 11.13 4.58
N ASN A 310 -19.67 10.61 5.60
CA ASN A 310 -19.90 11.34 6.85
C ASN A 310 -18.57 11.71 7.54
N PHE A 311 -17.63 10.76 7.59
CA PHE A 311 -16.29 11.01 8.11
C PHE A 311 -15.61 12.16 7.36
N VAL A 312 -15.49 12.06 6.04
CA VAL A 312 -14.83 13.06 5.20
C VAL A 312 -15.50 14.43 5.33
N ASN A 313 -16.82 14.50 5.18
CA ASN A 313 -17.57 15.74 5.23
C ASN A 313 -17.46 16.42 6.60
N SER A 314 -17.45 15.65 7.69
CA SER A 314 -17.33 16.20 9.05
C SER A 314 -16.02 16.97 9.28
N THR A 315 -14.94 16.59 8.58
CA THR A 315 -13.63 17.24 8.74
C THR A 315 -13.58 18.68 8.22
N GLY A 316 -14.48 19.04 7.30
CA GLY A 316 -14.43 20.31 6.56
C GLY A 316 -13.11 20.53 5.81
N TYR A 317 -12.38 19.46 5.47
CA TYR A 317 -11.10 19.58 4.78
C TYR A 317 -11.26 19.92 3.30
N PHE A 318 -12.18 19.25 2.61
CA PHE A 318 -12.45 19.50 1.19
C PHE A 318 -13.31 20.74 0.98
N SER A 319 -13.25 21.31 -0.23
CA SER A 319 -13.98 22.54 -0.58
C SER A 319 -15.49 22.40 -0.51
N GLU A 320 -16.00 21.19 -0.75
CA GLU A 320 -17.42 20.84 -0.83
C GLU A 320 -17.65 19.44 -0.27
N THR A 321 -18.93 19.03 -0.15
CA THR A 321 -19.27 17.67 0.23
C THR A 321 -18.76 16.65 -0.78
N LEU A 322 -18.50 15.42 -0.31
CA LEU A 322 -18.05 14.33 -1.16
C LEU A 322 -19.06 14.03 -2.30
N GLU A 323 -20.36 14.07 -2.00
CA GLU A 323 -21.43 14.01 -3.01
C GLU A 323 -21.31 15.11 -4.08
N SER A 324 -21.14 16.38 -3.70
CA SER A 324 -21.00 17.48 -4.68
C SER A 324 -19.77 17.29 -5.56
N LEU A 325 -18.63 16.90 -4.97
CA LEU A 325 -17.41 16.60 -5.72
C LEU A 325 -17.61 15.42 -6.67
N TYR A 326 -18.35 14.40 -6.25
CA TYR A 326 -18.66 13.24 -7.09
C TYR A 326 -19.58 13.63 -8.26
N GLU A 327 -20.60 14.45 -8.04
CA GLU A 327 -21.46 14.96 -9.10
C GLU A 327 -20.70 15.84 -10.11
N LYS A 328 -19.80 16.70 -9.62
CA LYS A 328 -18.90 17.46 -10.50
C LYS A 328 -18.00 16.55 -11.32
N PHE A 329 -17.52 15.46 -10.73
CA PHE A 329 -16.82 14.42 -11.47
C PHE A 329 -17.74 13.81 -12.53
N GLN A 330 -18.94 13.32 -12.19
CA GLN A 330 -19.88 12.70 -13.14
C GLN A 330 -20.24 13.61 -14.31
N ASN A 331 -20.45 14.89 -14.06
CA ASN A 331 -20.82 15.88 -15.08
C ASN A 331 -19.68 16.18 -16.06
N LYS A 332 -18.42 16.02 -15.65
CA LYS A 332 -17.24 16.24 -16.50
C LYS A 332 -16.85 15.02 -17.36
N ARG A 333 -17.45 13.85 -17.12
CA ARG A 333 -17.01 12.61 -17.76
C ARG A 333 -17.46 12.51 -19.21
N PRO A 334 -16.58 12.08 -20.13
CA PRO A 334 -17.02 11.72 -21.47
C PRO A 334 -17.98 10.55 -21.41
N TYR A 335 -18.84 10.43 -22.42
CA TYR A 335 -19.78 9.32 -22.56
C TYR A 335 -19.86 8.85 -24.02
N VAL A 336 -20.35 7.63 -24.21
CA VAL A 336 -20.67 7.10 -25.55
C VAL A 336 -22.00 7.70 -25.99
N VAL A 337 -21.98 8.38 -27.13
CA VAL A 337 -23.16 8.98 -27.75
C VAL A 337 -23.99 7.91 -28.45
N ALA A 338 -23.33 7.07 -29.25
CA ALA A 338 -24.00 6.04 -30.04
C ALA A 338 -23.03 4.92 -30.45
N VAL A 339 -23.63 3.83 -30.94
CA VAL A 339 -22.98 2.87 -31.82
C VAL A 339 -23.45 3.17 -33.24
N LYS A 340 -22.53 3.45 -34.16
CA LYS A 340 -22.88 4.02 -35.47
C LYS A 340 -23.78 3.12 -36.32
N GLN A 341 -23.57 1.81 -36.24
CA GLN A 341 -24.19 0.85 -37.15
C GLN A 341 -25.63 0.46 -36.75
N PHE A 342 -26.01 0.65 -35.49
CA PHE A 342 -27.32 0.26 -34.98
C PHE A 342 -27.67 1.02 -33.70
N LYS A 343 -28.97 1.19 -33.44
CA LYS A 343 -29.43 1.69 -32.15
C LYS A 343 -29.13 0.67 -31.06
N ASN A 344 -28.48 1.08 -29.97
CA ASN A 344 -28.21 0.20 -28.85
C ASN A 344 -29.51 -0.42 -28.30
N LYS A 345 -29.46 -1.68 -27.89
CA LYS A 345 -30.59 -2.56 -27.54
C LYS A 345 -31.50 -2.94 -28.71
N SER A 346 -31.04 -2.81 -29.96
CA SER A 346 -31.77 -3.32 -31.12
C SER A 346 -31.83 -4.85 -31.09
N GLU A 347 -32.99 -5.40 -31.46
CA GLU A 347 -33.23 -6.84 -31.55
C GLU A 347 -33.15 -7.37 -33.01
N ASP A 348 -32.79 -6.50 -33.97
CA ASP A 348 -32.86 -6.77 -35.42
C ASP A 348 -31.55 -6.39 -36.14
N VAL A 349 -30.41 -6.65 -35.51
CA VAL A 349 -29.09 -6.36 -36.10
C VAL A 349 -28.71 -7.43 -37.13
N ARG A 350 -28.37 -7.04 -38.35
CA ARG A 350 -27.97 -8.00 -39.39
C ARG A 350 -26.71 -8.76 -38.95
N ALA A 351 -26.74 -10.09 -39.02
CA ALA A 351 -25.56 -10.93 -38.71
C ALA A 351 -24.37 -10.70 -39.66
N SER A 352 -24.61 -10.07 -40.82
CA SER A 352 -23.55 -9.63 -41.74
C SER A 352 -22.78 -8.38 -41.29
N LEU A 353 -23.14 -7.79 -40.13
CA LEU A 353 -22.38 -6.71 -39.52
C LEU A 353 -20.94 -7.16 -39.24
N ASN A 354 -19.98 -6.45 -39.83
CA ASN A 354 -18.55 -6.76 -39.70
C ASN A 354 -17.73 -5.60 -39.11
N LYS A 355 -18.38 -4.49 -38.75
CA LYS A 355 -17.74 -3.33 -38.13
C LYS A 355 -18.59 -2.81 -36.98
N LEU A 356 -17.90 -2.39 -35.91
CA LEU A 356 -18.48 -1.69 -34.78
C LEU A 356 -17.76 -0.35 -34.62
N THR A 357 -18.50 0.74 -34.60
CA THR A 357 -17.95 2.08 -34.36
C THR A 357 -18.64 2.71 -33.17
N ILE A 358 -17.83 3.05 -32.18
CA ILE A 358 -18.26 3.70 -30.95
C ILE A 358 -18.03 5.20 -31.13
N GLU A 359 -19.08 5.99 -30.93
CA GLU A 359 -19.02 7.46 -31.02
C GLU A 359 -19.03 8.05 -29.60
N PHE A 360 -18.09 8.96 -29.33
CA PHE A 360 -17.88 9.59 -28.04
C PHE A 360 -18.35 11.04 -28.05
N SER A 361 -18.71 11.56 -26.87
CA SER A 361 -19.16 12.94 -26.69
C SER A 361 -18.06 13.99 -26.96
N GLU A 362 -16.80 13.58 -26.90
CA GLU A 362 -15.63 14.44 -27.08
C GLU A 362 -14.40 13.64 -27.57
N PRO A 363 -13.30 14.30 -27.98
CA PRO A 363 -12.08 13.61 -28.39
C PRO A 363 -11.46 12.76 -27.26
N MET A 364 -11.14 11.51 -27.58
CA MET A 364 -10.60 10.53 -26.64
C MET A 364 -9.08 10.35 -26.80
N HIS A 365 -8.41 10.03 -25.69
CA HIS A 365 -6.98 9.74 -25.68
C HIS A 365 -6.70 8.34 -26.26
N GLN A 366 -5.87 8.27 -27.30
CA GLN A 366 -5.73 7.07 -28.11
C GLN A 366 -5.00 5.90 -27.43
N LYS A 367 -4.20 6.17 -26.38
CA LYS A 367 -3.45 5.12 -25.65
C LYS A 367 -4.24 4.40 -24.56
N TYR A 368 -5.37 4.97 -24.11
CA TYR A 368 -6.10 4.46 -22.96
C TYR A 368 -7.45 3.91 -23.42
N MET A 369 -7.62 2.60 -23.32
CA MET A 369 -8.85 1.89 -23.66
C MET A 369 -8.99 0.65 -22.79
N ASN A 370 -10.21 0.26 -22.47
CA ASN A 370 -10.51 -1.06 -21.95
C ASN A 370 -11.94 -1.47 -22.33
N PHE A 371 -12.13 -2.77 -22.45
CA PHE A 371 -13.44 -3.36 -22.62
C PHE A 371 -13.62 -4.44 -21.55
N ASP A 372 -14.84 -4.59 -21.06
CA ASP A 372 -15.21 -5.63 -20.11
C ASP A 372 -16.40 -6.43 -20.68
N TYR A 373 -16.65 -7.61 -20.12
CA TYR A 373 -17.87 -8.36 -20.42
C TYR A 373 -19.13 -7.59 -19.98
N GLY A 374 -20.23 -7.87 -20.68
CA GLY A 374 -21.56 -7.47 -20.22
C GLY A 374 -22.10 -8.45 -19.17
N PRO A 375 -23.29 -8.17 -18.60
CA PRO A 375 -23.94 -9.06 -17.63
C PRO A 375 -24.14 -10.51 -18.09
N LEU A 376 -24.24 -10.76 -19.41
CA LEU A 376 -24.37 -12.11 -19.98
C LEU A 376 -23.05 -12.89 -20.06
N GLY A 377 -21.92 -12.30 -19.65
CA GLY A 377 -20.63 -12.98 -19.59
C GLY A 377 -19.95 -13.16 -20.94
N GLU A 378 -18.94 -14.03 -20.95
CA GLU A 378 -18.01 -14.22 -22.08
C GLU A 378 -18.68 -14.77 -23.34
N GLU A 379 -19.67 -15.65 -23.21
CA GLU A 379 -20.32 -16.30 -24.36
C GLU A 379 -21.10 -15.33 -25.26
N ALA A 380 -21.54 -14.21 -24.67
CA ALA A 380 -22.28 -13.15 -25.36
C ALA A 380 -21.35 -12.05 -25.89
N VAL A 381 -20.02 -12.14 -25.73
CA VAL A 381 -19.14 -11.04 -26.11
C VAL A 381 -19.07 -10.84 -27.63
N VAL A 382 -19.10 -9.57 -28.07
CA VAL A 382 -18.68 -9.22 -29.43
C VAL A 382 -17.16 -9.27 -29.49
N LYS A 383 -16.60 -10.20 -30.28
CA LYS A 383 -15.16 -10.34 -30.43
C LYS A 383 -14.61 -9.39 -31.48
N PHE A 384 -13.51 -8.73 -31.16
CA PHE A 384 -12.79 -7.86 -32.09
C PHE A 384 -11.77 -8.66 -32.88
N LYS A 385 -11.84 -8.56 -34.21
CA LYS A 385 -10.82 -9.11 -35.11
C LYS A 385 -9.64 -8.15 -35.23
N LYS A 386 -9.90 -6.85 -35.37
CA LYS A 386 -8.87 -5.82 -35.53
C LYS A 386 -9.41 -4.43 -35.14
N MET A 387 -8.56 -3.63 -34.50
CA MET A 387 -8.80 -2.19 -34.36
C MET A 387 -8.47 -1.48 -35.68
N ILE A 388 -9.46 -0.80 -36.26
CA ILE A 388 -9.25 0.01 -37.47
C ILE A 388 -8.59 1.34 -37.09
N GLY A 389 -9.04 1.97 -36.00
CA GLY A 389 -8.44 3.19 -35.47
C GLY A 389 -9.47 4.23 -35.04
N TYR A 390 -8.95 5.31 -34.48
CA TYR A 390 -9.74 6.50 -34.17
C TYR A 390 -10.00 7.33 -35.43
N SER A 391 -11.13 8.03 -35.48
CA SER A 391 -11.33 9.12 -36.44
C SER A 391 -10.32 10.24 -36.24
N LYS A 392 -10.12 11.07 -37.27
CA LYS A 392 -9.15 12.19 -37.24
C LYS A 392 -9.42 13.19 -36.10
N ASP A 393 -10.68 13.40 -35.73
CA ASP A 393 -11.09 14.25 -34.62
C ASP A 393 -11.06 13.55 -33.25
N GLY A 394 -10.74 12.25 -33.21
CA GLY A 394 -10.67 11.44 -32.00
C GLY A 394 -12.02 11.13 -31.35
N ARG A 395 -13.15 11.44 -32.02
CA ARG A 395 -14.51 11.27 -31.46
C ARG A 395 -15.16 9.94 -31.79
N SER A 396 -14.53 9.10 -32.59
CA SER A 396 -15.02 7.74 -32.82
C SER A 396 -13.88 6.74 -32.90
N LEU A 397 -14.18 5.49 -32.55
CA LEU A 397 -13.25 4.37 -32.64
C LEU A 397 -13.92 3.19 -33.34
N THR A 398 -13.29 2.72 -34.41
CA THR A 398 -13.82 1.62 -35.23
C THR A 398 -13.02 0.33 -35.03
N PHE A 399 -13.75 -0.77 -34.93
CA PHE A 399 -13.23 -2.14 -34.95
C PHE A 399 -13.86 -2.93 -36.08
N GLU A 400 -13.08 -3.84 -36.67
CA GLU A 400 -13.60 -5.00 -37.38
C GLU A 400 -13.97 -6.07 -36.34
N ILE A 401 -15.15 -6.65 -36.46
CA ILE A 401 -15.67 -7.68 -35.53
C ILE A 401 -15.66 -9.06 -36.18
N GLU A 402 -15.58 -10.10 -35.34
CA GLU A 402 -15.77 -11.47 -35.80
C GLU A 402 -17.19 -11.71 -36.33
N PRO A 403 -17.40 -12.70 -37.23
CA PRO A 403 -18.73 -13.04 -37.73
C PRO A 403 -19.73 -13.30 -36.60
N LEU A 404 -20.93 -12.74 -36.75
CA LEU A 404 -22.00 -12.89 -35.79
C LEU A 404 -22.85 -14.12 -36.12
N GLN A 405 -23.31 -14.81 -35.09
CA GLN A 405 -24.28 -15.90 -35.19
C GLN A 405 -25.68 -15.32 -35.35
N LEU A 406 -26.56 -16.01 -36.07
CA LEU A 406 -27.97 -15.66 -36.20
C LEU A 406 -28.70 -15.84 -34.87
N ASN A 407 -29.73 -15.02 -34.63
CA ASN A 407 -30.60 -15.05 -33.46
C ASN A 407 -29.86 -15.06 -32.10
N LYS A 408 -28.68 -14.44 -32.03
CA LYS A 408 -27.83 -14.39 -30.83
C LYS A 408 -27.79 -12.99 -30.23
N ARG A 409 -27.87 -12.91 -28.90
CA ARG A 409 -27.68 -11.68 -28.15
C ARG A 409 -26.21 -11.48 -27.82
N TYR A 410 -25.75 -10.26 -28.05
CA TYR A 410 -24.37 -9.84 -27.87
C TYR A 410 -24.27 -8.67 -26.91
N GLN A 411 -23.23 -8.68 -26.07
CA GLN A 411 -22.94 -7.61 -25.13
C GLN A 411 -21.45 -7.25 -25.10
N LEU A 412 -21.14 -5.98 -24.88
CA LEU A 412 -19.79 -5.49 -24.67
C LEU A 412 -19.83 -4.23 -23.81
N THR A 413 -19.05 -4.18 -22.72
CA THR A 413 -18.96 -2.99 -21.89
C THR A 413 -17.76 -2.15 -22.31
N VAL A 414 -18.00 -0.89 -22.70
CA VAL A 414 -16.96 0.13 -22.87
C VAL A 414 -16.61 0.67 -21.48
N GLY A 415 -15.39 0.44 -21.00
CA GLY A 415 -15.03 0.64 -19.61
C GLY A 415 -14.39 2.00 -19.27
N TRP A 416 -14.07 2.20 -17.98
CA TRP A 416 -13.47 3.43 -17.42
C TRP A 416 -12.01 3.68 -17.82
N GLY A 417 -11.35 2.70 -18.40
CA GLY A 417 -10.01 2.79 -18.95
C GLY A 417 -9.93 3.75 -20.13
N PHE A 418 -11.03 3.98 -20.86
CA PHE A 418 -11.14 5.08 -21.82
C PHE A 418 -11.08 6.43 -21.11
N ARG A 419 -10.34 7.40 -21.70
CA ARG A 419 -10.17 8.75 -21.13
C ARG A 419 -10.24 9.83 -22.19
N ASN A 420 -10.76 11.01 -21.86
CA ASN A 420 -10.59 12.17 -22.73
C ASN A 420 -9.14 12.69 -22.71
N LEU A 421 -8.84 13.73 -23.50
CA LEU A 421 -7.50 14.32 -23.58
C LEU A 421 -7.00 14.91 -22.25
N LYS A 422 -7.90 15.23 -21.32
CA LYS A 422 -7.56 15.72 -19.96
C LYS A 422 -7.38 14.57 -18.96
N GLY A 423 -7.55 13.32 -19.38
CA GLY A 423 -7.41 12.14 -18.54
C GLY A 423 -8.66 11.77 -17.73
N VAL A 424 -9.80 12.43 -17.95
CA VAL A 424 -11.07 12.13 -17.26
C VAL A 424 -11.64 10.80 -17.80
N PRO A 425 -11.96 9.82 -16.94
CA PRO A 425 -12.45 8.51 -17.37
C PRO A 425 -13.88 8.53 -17.91
N LEU A 426 -14.12 7.76 -18.97
CA LEU A 426 -15.42 7.58 -19.64
C LEU A 426 -16.48 6.97 -18.71
N LYS A 427 -17.73 7.43 -18.80
CA LYS A 427 -18.91 6.74 -18.23
C LYS A 427 -19.03 5.34 -18.85
N ARG A 428 -19.16 4.29 -18.02
CA ARG A 428 -19.34 2.92 -18.56
C ARG A 428 -20.55 2.91 -19.48
N TYR A 429 -20.42 2.20 -20.59
CA TYR A 429 -21.49 2.07 -21.55
C TYR A 429 -21.61 0.62 -21.98
N LEU A 430 -22.79 0.03 -21.76
CA LEU A 430 -23.10 -1.32 -22.22
C LEU A 430 -23.64 -1.25 -23.65
N ILE A 431 -22.90 -1.80 -24.59
CA ILE A 431 -23.39 -2.16 -25.91
C ILE A 431 -24.13 -3.49 -25.76
N ASP A 432 -25.39 -3.54 -26.18
CA ASP A 432 -26.26 -4.71 -26.10
C ASP A 432 -27.12 -4.76 -27.37
N PHE A 433 -27.15 -5.87 -28.08
CA PHE A 433 -28.00 -6.05 -29.25
C PHE A 433 -28.24 -7.53 -29.55
N LYS A 434 -29.24 -7.82 -30.36
CA LYS A 434 -29.51 -9.17 -30.85
C LYS A 434 -29.49 -9.19 -32.38
N THR A 435 -28.94 -10.27 -32.93
CA THR A 435 -28.95 -10.48 -34.37
C THR A 435 -30.27 -11.03 -34.87
N THR A 436 -30.59 -10.71 -36.13
CA THR A 436 -31.74 -11.26 -36.84
C THR A 436 -31.69 -12.78 -36.90
N LYS A 437 -32.86 -13.41 -37.06
CA LYS A 437 -32.95 -14.84 -37.36
C LYS A 437 -32.26 -15.21 -38.66
#